data_AF-A0AAD1ZZT2-F1
#
_entry.id   AF-A0AAD1ZZT2-F1
#
_cell.length_a   1.000
_cell.length_b   1.000
_cell.length_c   1.000
_cell.angle_alpha   90.00
_cell.angle_beta   90.00
_cell.angle_gamma   90.00
#
_symmetry.space_group_name_H-M   'P 1'
#
loop_
_entity.id
_entity.type
_entity.pdbx_description
1 polymer ?
#
loop_
_entity_poly.entity_id
_entity_poly.type
_entity_poly.pdbx_seq_one_letter_code
_entity_poly.pdbx_strand_id
1 'polypeptide(L)'
;MGGSLTYSAQSDIDCLRAIKDSLEDQNGYLTTWNFNNKSEGFICSFIGIDCWHPDENRVLNIKLGDMELKGEFPLGVAGCSSLTGLDLSNNKIYGNIPSNISMLLVYVTFLDLSSNQLSGEIPVDLANCTYLNILELDNNQLSGQIPAQIGLLSRMTKFNVANNRLTGQVPQFSNATVPPDNYVNNAGLCGKPLPPCGVSSKKTNIAVIVGATFAASAVGIGIWIGMFFYLRKASRKKKEGRRSFGQQMGNKWAKISEIKLSDLMKVTNDFSKGNIIGLGRTGTMYKAVLEDGTCLIVKRLQGIRYSNSEFSSQMATLANVKHNNLVPLLGFCTTKEERLLVYRHMSNGSLHDKLHLKDGNEPMDWLLRLKIAIGTAKGLACVLTDPKERPTMFDVYQFLRAIGRRYNFPTEDDIFLPPDHGDADQLVELIVSQDPWRSMKGSMY
;
A
#
# COMPACT_ATOMS: atom_id res chain seq x y z
N MET A 1 35.98 -15.99 -9.71
CA MET A 1 35.10 -17.16 -9.91
C MET A 1 33.72 -16.69 -9.47
N GLY A 2 32.93 -16.04 -10.33
CA GLY A 2 32.28 -16.65 -11.50
C GLY A 2 31.02 -17.39 -11.05
N GLY A 3 30.16 -16.75 -10.24
CA GLY A 3 28.89 -17.33 -9.79
C GLY A 3 27.94 -17.40 -10.97
N SER A 4 27.46 -18.62 -11.28
CA SER A 4 26.52 -18.86 -12.36
C SER A 4 25.18 -18.20 -12.01
N LEU A 5 24.75 -17.22 -12.80
CA LEU A 5 23.38 -16.71 -12.76
C LEU A 5 22.42 -17.88 -13.02
N THR A 6 21.37 -17.99 -12.22
CA THR A 6 20.31 -18.99 -12.44
C THR A 6 19.53 -18.61 -13.70
N TYR A 7 18.99 -19.61 -14.41
CA TYR A 7 18.24 -19.40 -15.65
C TYR A 7 17.04 -18.44 -15.47
N SER A 8 16.40 -18.46 -14.29
CA SER A 8 15.32 -17.53 -13.93
C SER A 8 15.79 -16.08 -13.86
N ALA A 9 16.94 -15.82 -13.21
CA ALA A 9 17.51 -14.48 -13.15
C ALA A 9 17.89 -13.94 -14.54
N GLN A 10 18.35 -14.82 -15.44
CA GLN A 10 18.64 -14.44 -16.82
C GLN A 10 17.38 -14.01 -17.58
N SER A 11 16.28 -14.74 -17.43
CA SER A 11 15.01 -14.38 -18.07
C SER A 11 14.44 -13.04 -17.59
N ASP A 12 14.59 -12.75 -16.29
CA ASP A 12 14.20 -11.46 -15.70
C ASP A 12 15.11 -10.31 -16.19
N ILE A 13 16.42 -10.54 -16.31
CA ILE A 13 17.36 -9.56 -16.90
C ILE A 13 16.97 -9.23 -18.34
N ASP A 14 16.72 -10.25 -19.16
CA ASP A 14 16.37 -10.06 -20.57
C ASP A 14 14.98 -9.39 -20.73
N CYS A 15 14.03 -9.73 -19.85
CA CYS A 15 12.75 -9.03 -19.75
C CYS A 15 12.93 -7.53 -19.51
N LEU A 16 13.69 -7.16 -18.47
CA LEU A 16 13.93 -5.75 -18.12
C LEU A 16 14.72 -5.01 -19.20
N ARG A 17 15.67 -5.68 -19.86
CA ARG A 17 16.39 -5.10 -21.01
C ARG A 17 15.42 -4.80 -22.14
N ALA A 18 14.56 -5.75 -22.51
CA ALA A 18 13.55 -5.55 -23.55
C ALA A 18 12.55 -4.43 -23.20
N ILE A 19 12.14 -4.32 -21.94
CA ILE A 19 11.28 -3.22 -21.47
C ILE A 19 12.00 -1.88 -21.67
N LYS A 20 13.25 -1.76 -21.20
CA LYS A 20 14.05 -0.54 -21.35
C LYS A 20 14.22 -0.13 -22.81
N ASP A 21 14.50 -1.09 -23.70
CA ASP A 21 14.73 -0.81 -25.12
C ASP A 21 13.43 -0.42 -25.85
N SER A 22 12.27 -0.81 -25.31
CA SER A 22 10.95 -0.49 -25.89
C SER A 22 10.39 0.87 -25.50
N LEU A 23 10.94 1.52 -24.47
CA LEU A 23 10.42 2.77 -23.90
C LEU A 23 11.41 3.92 -24.09
N GLU A 24 10.93 5.03 -24.66
CA GLU A 24 11.63 6.31 -24.67
C GLU A 24 11.57 6.96 -23.27
N ASP A 25 12.74 7.25 -22.70
CA ASP A 25 12.91 7.84 -21.37
C ASP A 25 13.69 9.15 -21.48
N GLN A 26 12.97 10.27 -21.57
CA GLN A 26 13.56 11.60 -21.74
C GLN A 26 14.22 12.13 -20.47
N ASN A 27 13.74 11.70 -19.31
CA ASN A 27 14.17 12.20 -18.00
C ASN A 27 15.25 11.30 -17.35
N GLY A 28 15.53 10.16 -17.96
CA GLY A 28 16.62 9.27 -17.59
C GLY A 28 16.33 8.40 -16.36
N TYR A 29 15.07 8.14 -16.02
CA TYR A 29 14.70 7.25 -14.91
C TYR A 29 15.24 5.82 -15.07
N LEU A 30 15.21 5.28 -16.29
CA LEU A 30 15.69 3.95 -16.66
C LEU A 30 17.19 3.92 -16.93
N THR A 31 17.90 5.03 -16.84
CA THR A 31 19.38 5.04 -16.97
C THR A 31 20.06 4.25 -15.85
N THR A 32 19.39 4.13 -14.70
CA THR A 32 19.83 3.31 -13.56
C THR A 32 19.81 1.81 -13.86
N TRP A 33 19.07 1.38 -14.88
CA TRP A 33 19.01 -0.01 -15.32
C TRP A 33 20.25 -0.34 -16.13
N ASN A 34 21.34 -0.62 -15.43
CA ASN A 34 22.62 -0.99 -16.02
C ASN A 34 22.74 -2.51 -16.05
N PHE A 35 23.00 -3.09 -17.21
CA PHE A 35 23.08 -4.54 -17.42
C PHE A 35 24.52 -5.01 -17.69
N ASN A 36 25.52 -4.36 -17.08
CA ASN A 36 26.92 -4.75 -17.26
C ASN A 36 27.29 -5.96 -16.37
N ASN A 37 28.44 -6.59 -16.66
CA ASN A 37 28.95 -7.77 -15.91
C ASN A 37 29.21 -7.53 -14.40
N LYS A 38 29.01 -6.31 -13.86
CA LYS A 38 29.06 -6.01 -12.42
C LYS A 38 27.68 -5.80 -11.79
N SER A 39 26.65 -5.56 -12.60
CA SER A 39 25.25 -5.36 -12.18
C SER A 39 24.32 -6.52 -12.57
N GLU A 40 24.85 -7.52 -13.28
CA GLU A 40 24.32 -8.88 -13.41
C GLU A 40 24.23 -9.51 -12.00
N GLY A 41 23.14 -9.20 -11.28
CA GLY A 41 22.95 -9.59 -9.88
C GLY A 41 22.29 -8.55 -8.98
N PHE A 42 21.94 -7.36 -9.50
CA PHE A 42 21.27 -6.30 -8.73
C PHE A 42 20.07 -5.67 -9.47
N ILE A 43 19.32 -6.44 -10.26
CA ILE A 43 18.12 -5.89 -10.93
C ILE A 43 17.08 -5.38 -9.93
N CYS A 44 17.11 -5.90 -8.70
CA CYS A 44 16.25 -5.47 -7.60
C CYS A 44 16.59 -4.08 -7.04
N SER A 45 17.74 -3.52 -7.42
CA SER A 45 18.12 -2.14 -7.07
C SER A 45 17.63 -1.11 -8.08
N PHE A 46 17.09 -1.57 -9.22
CA PHE A 46 16.62 -0.70 -10.27
C PHE A 46 15.39 0.07 -9.82
N ILE A 47 15.34 1.34 -10.24
CA ILE A 47 14.18 2.19 -9.98
C ILE A 47 12.93 1.49 -10.56
N GLY A 48 11.92 1.36 -9.71
CA GLY A 48 10.63 0.77 -10.07
C GLY A 48 10.60 -0.76 -10.06
N ILE A 49 11.67 -1.46 -9.69
CA ILE A 49 11.67 -2.93 -9.64
C ILE A 49 11.57 -3.41 -8.19
N ASP A 50 10.49 -4.12 -7.87
CA ASP A 50 10.40 -4.93 -6.65
C ASP A 50 10.72 -6.38 -7.02
N CYS A 51 11.57 -7.03 -6.23
CA CYS A 51 11.83 -8.47 -6.35
C CYS A 51 11.15 -9.28 -5.25
N TRP A 52 11.02 -10.59 -5.48
CA TRP A 52 10.58 -11.55 -4.47
C TRP A 52 11.50 -11.58 -3.24
N HIS A 53 12.81 -11.57 -3.50
CA HIS A 53 13.86 -11.44 -2.49
C HIS A 53 15.03 -10.65 -3.10
N PRO A 54 15.75 -9.81 -2.32
CA PRO A 54 16.90 -9.05 -2.84
C PRO A 54 17.99 -9.92 -3.46
N ASP A 55 18.17 -11.15 -2.94
CA ASP A 55 19.22 -12.06 -3.37
C ASP A 55 18.80 -13.00 -4.53
N GLU A 56 17.49 -13.10 -4.82
CA GLU A 56 16.97 -14.05 -5.83
C GLU A 56 16.90 -13.47 -7.26
N ASN A 57 17.14 -12.15 -7.42
CA ASN A 57 17.09 -11.45 -8.72
C ASN A 57 15.88 -11.82 -9.58
N ARG A 58 14.71 -11.91 -8.94
CA ARG A 58 13.46 -12.38 -9.55
C ARG A 58 12.39 -11.31 -9.42
N VAL A 59 11.91 -10.79 -10.55
CA VAL A 59 10.99 -9.65 -10.58
C VAL A 59 9.63 -10.06 -10.03
N LEU A 60 9.14 -9.29 -9.06
CA LEU A 60 7.83 -9.44 -8.43
C LEU A 60 6.88 -8.35 -8.94
N ASN A 61 7.31 -7.08 -8.93
CA ASN A 61 6.52 -5.96 -9.44
C ASN A 61 7.39 -5.02 -10.29
N ILE A 62 6.78 -4.45 -11.31
CA ILE A 62 7.34 -3.37 -12.12
C ILE A 62 6.45 -2.14 -11.89
N LYS A 63 7.02 -1.07 -11.35
CA LYS A 63 6.36 0.17 -10.95
C LYS A 63 7.06 1.36 -11.61
N LEU A 64 6.63 1.66 -12.82
CA LEU A 64 7.18 2.71 -13.66
C LEU A 64 6.21 3.90 -13.77
N GLY A 65 5.35 4.09 -12.78
CA GLY A 65 4.38 5.18 -12.77
C GLY A 65 5.03 6.55 -12.62
N ASP A 66 4.46 7.57 -13.26
CA ASP A 66 4.88 8.98 -13.16
C ASP A 66 6.36 9.23 -13.56
N MET A 67 6.75 8.66 -14.71
CA MET A 67 8.12 8.76 -15.24
C MET A 67 8.20 9.42 -16.62
N GLU A 68 7.05 9.89 -17.14
CA GLU A 68 6.90 10.44 -18.49
C GLU A 68 7.37 9.53 -19.64
N LEU A 69 7.40 8.21 -19.41
CA LEU A 69 7.87 7.21 -20.37
C LEU A 69 6.95 7.18 -21.59
N LYS A 70 7.54 7.10 -22.79
CA LYS A 70 6.79 7.04 -24.06
C LYS A 70 7.10 5.76 -24.81
N GLY A 71 6.08 5.12 -25.36
CA GLY A 71 6.24 3.88 -26.13
C GLY A 71 4.93 3.11 -26.20
N GLU A 72 4.96 1.92 -26.76
CA GLU A 72 3.82 0.99 -26.69
C GLU A 72 3.87 0.16 -25.39
N PHE A 73 2.86 -0.68 -25.17
CA PHE A 73 2.88 -1.63 -24.06
C PHE A 73 4.13 -2.53 -24.16
N PRO A 74 4.97 -2.62 -23.12
CA PRO A 74 6.26 -3.28 -23.24
C PRO A 74 6.10 -4.81 -23.24
N LEU A 75 6.15 -5.44 -24.41
CA LEU A 75 5.95 -6.90 -24.57
C LEU A 75 7.03 -7.74 -23.87
N GLY A 76 8.17 -7.13 -23.52
CA GLY A 76 9.25 -7.77 -22.75
C GLY A 76 8.79 -8.35 -21.42
N VAL A 77 7.68 -7.85 -20.84
CA VAL A 77 7.10 -8.37 -19.58
C VAL A 77 6.81 -9.88 -19.62
N ALA A 78 6.63 -10.48 -20.80
CA ALA A 78 6.47 -11.92 -20.95
C ALA A 78 7.65 -12.74 -20.41
N GLY A 79 8.86 -12.17 -20.41
CA GLY A 79 10.05 -12.80 -19.85
C GLY A 79 10.12 -12.76 -18.33
N CYS A 80 9.38 -11.85 -17.68
CA CYS A 80 9.31 -11.70 -16.24
C CYS A 80 8.33 -12.73 -15.65
N SER A 81 8.73 -14.00 -15.64
CA SER A 81 7.89 -15.18 -15.37
C SER A 81 7.12 -15.15 -14.04
N SER A 82 7.52 -14.28 -13.12
CA SER A 82 7.04 -14.24 -11.74
C SER A 82 6.41 -12.91 -11.36
N LEU A 83 6.14 -12.07 -12.35
CA LEU A 83 5.52 -10.78 -12.21
C LEU A 83 4.08 -10.91 -11.68
N THR A 84 3.79 -10.19 -10.60
CA THR A 84 2.47 -10.14 -9.96
C THR A 84 1.85 -8.74 -9.95
N GLY A 85 2.63 -7.71 -10.24
CA GLY A 85 2.17 -6.33 -10.27
C GLY A 85 2.84 -5.54 -11.39
N LEU A 86 2.03 -4.85 -12.19
CA LEU A 86 2.51 -3.95 -13.24
C LEU A 86 1.80 -2.60 -13.13
N ASP A 87 2.58 -1.57 -12.88
CA ASP A 87 2.14 -0.17 -12.85
C ASP A 87 2.94 0.62 -13.89
N LEU A 88 2.24 1.07 -14.94
CA LEU A 88 2.73 1.96 -15.97
C LEU A 88 1.96 3.28 -15.97
N SER A 89 1.29 3.61 -14.87
CA SER A 89 0.36 4.73 -14.78
C SER A 89 1.04 6.09 -15.00
N ASN A 90 0.29 7.10 -15.41
CA ASN A 90 0.79 8.49 -15.52
C ASN A 90 2.04 8.60 -16.42
N ASN A 91 1.95 8.01 -17.62
CA ASN A 91 3.01 8.04 -18.63
C ASN A 91 2.44 8.47 -19.99
N LYS A 92 3.24 8.32 -21.05
CA LYS A 92 2.87 8.60 -22.45
C LYS A 92 2.82 7.28 -23.25
N ILE A 93 2.36 6.19 -22.62
CA ILE A 93 2.20 4.89 -23.29
C ILE A 93 1.02 4.97 -24.26
N TYR A 94 1.24 4.61 -25.52
CA TYR A 94 0.26 4.66 -26.61
C TYR A 94 0.05 3.29 -27.27
N GLY A 95 -0.80 3.24 -28.29
CA GLY A 95 -1.15 1.99 -28.97
C GLY A 95 -2.25 1.23 -28.24
N ASN A 96 -2.34 -0.08 -28.45
CA ASN A 96 -3.41 -0.91 -27.91
C ASN A 96 -2.92 -1.73 -26.71
N ILE A 97 -3.84 -2.11 -25.83
CA ILE A 97 -3.57 -3.20 -24.88
C ILE A 97 -3.44 -4.50 -25.69
N PRO A 98 -2.36 -5.29 -25.54
CA PRO A 98 -2.14 -6.51 -26.31
C PRO A 98 -3.33 -7.47 -26.24
N SER A 99 -3.71 -8.07 -27.38
CA SER A 99 -4.85 -8.99 -27.44
C SER A 99 -4.61 -10.32 -26.70
N ASN A 100 -3.34 -10.66 -26.44
CA ASN A 100 -2.87 -11.86 -25.73
C ASN A 100 -2.33 -11.52 -24.33
N ILE A 101 -2.85 -10.48 -23.70
CA ILE A 101 -2.37 -9.95 -22.41
C ILE A 101 -2.32 -11.00 -21.30
N SER A 102 -3.19 -12.01 -21.29
CA SER A 102 -3.16 -13.07 -20.29
C SER A 102 -1.94 -13.98 -20.41
N MET A 103 -1.37 -14.12 -21.60
CA MET A 103 -0.11 -14.83 -21.83
C MET A 103 1.10 -14.00 -21.37
N LEU A 104 0.98 -12.68 -21.42
CA LEU A 104 2.04 -11.75 -20.97
C LEU A 104 2.03 -11.61 -19.44
N LEU A 105 0.85 -11.65 -18.81
CA LEU A 105 0.61 -11.29 -17.42
C LEU A 105 -0.03 -12.44 -16.61
N VAL A 106 0.57 -13.63 -16.69
CA VAL A 106 -0.02 -14.90 -16.20
C VAL A 106 -0.43 -14.87 -14.72
N TYR A 107 0.40 -14.26 -13.87
CA TYR A 107 0.21 -14.24 -12.41
C TYR A 107 -0.14 -12.85 -11.85
N VAL A 108 -0.51 -11.90 -12.72
CA VAL A 108 -0.72 -10.52 -12.30
C VAL A 108 -1.98 -10.36 -11.45
N THR A 109 -1.79 -9.71 -10.31
CA THR A 109 -2.81 -9.38 -9.31
C THR A 109 -3.21 -7.91 -9.34
N PHE A 110 -2.34 -7.05 -9.86
CA PHE A 110 -2.56 -5.61 -9.99
C PHE A 110 -2.00 -5.12 -11.31
N LEU A 111 -2.86 -4.52 -12.13
CA LEU A 111 -2.51 -3.88 -13.39
C LEU A 111 -3.02 -2.44 -13.39
N ASP A 112 -2.11 -1.49 -13.44
CA ASP A 112 -2.42 -0.06 -13.54
C ASP A 112 -1.81 0.52 -14.81
N LEU A 113 -2.71 0.87 -15.74
CA LEU A 113 -2.37 1.53 -17.00
C LEU A 113 -3.05 2.91 -17.09
N SER A 114 -3.51 3.44 -15.95
CA SER A 114 -4.25 4.70 -15.89
C SER A 114 -3.41 5.89 -16.36
N SER A 115 -4.06 6.95 -16.82
CA SER A 115 -3.41 8.21 -17.21
C SER A 115 -2.32 8.01 -18.28
N ASN A 116 -2.71 7.43 -19.41
CA ASN A 116 -1.85 7.17 -20.56
C ASN A 116 -2.56 7.59 -21.86
N GLN A 117 -1.99 7.21 -23.01
CA GLN A 117 -2.53 7.47 -24.35
C GLN A 117 -3.00 6.18 -25.04
N LEU A 118 -3.34 5.14 -24.27
CA LEU A 118 -3.80 3.85 -24.80
C LEU A 118 -5.12 4.01 -25.55
N SER A 119 -5.28 3.26 -26.63
CA SER A 119 -6.41 3.33 -27.56
C SER A 119 -6.87 1.93 -27.98
N GLY A 120 -7.86 1.84 -28.87
CA GLY A 120 -8.46 0.57 -29.27
C GLY A 120 -9.44 0.03 -28.23
N GLU A 121 -9.74 -1.27 -28.29
CA GLU A 121 -10.69 -1.93 -27.39
C GLU A 121 -10.00 -2.54 -26.16
N ILE A 122 -10.76 -2.74 -25.08
CA ILE A 122 -10.32 -3.56 -23.95
C ILE A 122 -10.37 -5.03 -24.39
N PRO A 123 -9.24 -5.76 -24.46
CA PRO A 123 -9.22 -7.12 -24.98
C PRO A 123 -9.98 -8.06 -24.05
N VAL A 124 -10.85 -8.91 -24.62
CA VAL A 124 -11.60 -9.93 -23.88
C VAL A 124 -10.69 -10.88 -23.10
N ASP A 125 -9.47 -11.08 -23.60
CA ASP A 125 -8.43 -11.92 -22.99
C ASP A 125 -8.01 -11.43 -21.59
N LEU A 126 -8.26 -10.17 -21.21
CA LEU A 126 -8.09 -9.71 -19.81
C LEU A 126 -8.91 -10.53 -18.82
N ALA A 127 -10.04 -11.11 -19.25
CA ALA A 127 -10.84 -11.99 -18.39
C ALA A 127 -10.14 -13.32 -18.06
N ASN A 128 -9.05 -13.66 -18.76
CA ASN A 128 -8.22 -14.84 -18.49
C ASN A 128 -7.11 -14.55 -17.46
N CYS A 129 -6.90 -13.30 -17.06
CA CYS A 129 -6.01 -12.93 -15.96
C CYS A 129 -6.68 -13.24 -14.59
N THR A 130 -6.88 -14.52 -14.29
CA THR A 130 -7.72 -14.99 -13.17
C THR A 130 -7.25 -14.59 -11.77
N TYR A 131 -5.99 -14.14 -11.63
CA TYR A 131 -5.42 -13.64 -10.38
C TYR A 131 -5.66 -12.14 -10.14
N LEU A 132 -6.23 -11.43 -11.11
CA LEU A 132 -6.37 -9.98 -11.09
C LEU A 132 -7.36 -9.50 -10.01
N ASN A 133 -6.87 -8.65 -9.10
CA ASN A 133 -7.63 -8.04 -8.02
C ASN A 133 -7.93 -6.57 -8.29
N ILE A 134 -7.03 -5.89 -9.01
CA ILE A 134 -7.10 -4.46 -9.27
C ILE A 134 -6.77 -4.22 -10.74
N LEU A 135 -7.67 -3.53 -11.43
CA LEU A 135 -7.53 -3.12 -12.82
C LEU A 135 -7.90 -1.64 -12.95
N GLU A 136 -6.90 -0.79 -13.19
CA GLU A 136 -7.08 0.65 -13.36
C GLU A 136 -6.71 1.00 -14.82
N LEU A 137 -7.68 1.49 -15.59
CA LEU A 137 -7.57 1.83 -17.02
C LEU A 137 -8.09 3.25 -17.31
N ASP A 138 -8.38 4.03 -16.27
CA ASP A 138 -8.96 5.36 -16.41
C ASP A 138 -7.99 6.37 -17.04
N ASN A 139 -8.53 7.47 -17.57
CA ASN A 139 -7.77 8.52 -18.25
C ASN A 139 -6.93 7.99 -19.44
N ASN A 140 -7.61 7.34 -20.38
CA ASN A 140 -7.03 6.85 -21.63
C ASN A 140 -7.94 7.20 -22.81
N GLN A 141 -7.66 6.65 -23.99
CA GLN A 141 -8.46 6.80 -25.21
C GLN A 141 -9.13 5.47 -25.63
N LEU A 142 -9.36 4.55 -24.68
CA LEU A 142 -9.96 3.24 -24.93
C LEU A 142 -11.40 3.40 -25.43
N SER A 143 -11.82 2.52 -26.32
CA SER A 143 -13.08 2.57 -27.06
C SER A 143 -13.73 1.19 -27.14
N GLY A 144 -14.88 1.09 -27.81
CA GLY A 144 -15.64 -0.16 -27.88
C GLY A 144 -16.40 -0.45 -26.59
N GLN A 145 -16.68 -1.72 -26.34
CA GLN A 145 -17.42 -2.18 -25.15
C GLN A 145 -16.46 -2.68 -24.06
N ILE A 146 -16.91 -2.65 -22.80
CA ILE A 146 -16.25 -3.37 -21.72
C ILE A 146 -16.64 -4.85 -21.85
N PRO A 147 -15.70 -5.80 -22.04
CA PRO A 147 -16.03 -7.21 -22.14
C PRO A 147 -16.77 -7.69 -20.89
N ALA A 148 -17.97 -8.26 -21.08
CA ALA A 148 -18.80 -8.74 -19.97
C ALA A 148 -18.09 -9.78 -19.10
N GLN A 149 -17.17 -10.54 -19.70
CA GLN A 149 -16.35 -11.58 -19.08
C GLN A 149 -15.45 -11.03 -17.97
N ILE A 150 -15.08 -9.73 -18.00
CA ILE A 150 -14.34 -9.11 -16.90
C ILE A 150 -15.13 -9.16 -15.58
N GLY A 151 -16.47 -9.13 -15.65
CA GLY A 151 -17.34 -9.30 -14.48
C GLY A 151 -17.26 -10.69 -13.83
N LEU A 152 -16.69 -11.68 -14.52
CA LEU A 152 -16.49 -13.05 -14.03
C LEU A 152 -15.19 -13.23 -13.23
N LEU A 153 -14.31 -12.24 -13.22
CA LEU A 153 -13.08 -12.26 -12.42
C LEU A 153 -13.44 -12.24 -10.91
N SER A 154 -13.41 -13.41 -10.29
CA SER A 154 -13.91 -13.63 -8.93
C SER A 154 -13.10 -12.94 -7.83
N ARG A 155 -11.88 -12.50 -8.14
CA ARG A 155 -10.96 -11.84 -7.21
C ARG A 155 -10.93 -10.32 -7.36
N MET A 156 -11.67 -9.77 -8.33
CA MET A 156 -11.69 -8.34 -8.58
C MET A 156 -12.19 -7.59 -7.33
N THR A 157 -11.44 -6.58 -6.92
CA THR A 157 -11.75 -5.70 -5.78
C THR A 157 -11.81 -4.24 -6.18
N LYS A 158 -11.07 -3.85 -7.22
CA LYS A 158 -11.06 -2.49 -7.79
C LYS A 158 -11.01 -2.56 -9.30
N PHE A 159 -11.89 -1.80 -9.92
CA PHE A 159 -11.99 -1.69 -11.37
C PHE A 159 -12.32 -0.24 -11.72
N ASN A 160 -11.55 0.39 -12.60
CA ASN A 160 -11.77 1.77 -13.00
C ASN A 160 -11.50 1.95 -14.49
N VAL A 161 -12.44 2.61 -15.18
CA VAL A 161 -12.38 2.89 -16.62
C VAL A 161 -12.87 4.31 -16.93
N ALA A 162 -12.95 5.17 -15.92
CA ALA A 162 -13.38 6.56 -16.08
C ALA A 162 -12.54 7.30 -17.13
N ASN A 163 -13.09 8.35 -17.74
CA ASN A 163 -12.36 9.22 -18.67
C ASN A 163 -11.78 8.44 -19.87
N ASN A 164 -12.63 7.71 -20.58
CA ASN A 164 -12.31 6.99 -21.83
C ASN A 164 -13.40 7.27 -22.89
N ARG A 165 -13.41 6.53 -24.00
CA ARG A 165 -14.41 6.58 -25.08
C ARG A 165 -15.25 5.30 -25.14
N LEU A 166 -15.46 4.64 -24.00
CA LEU A 166 -16.17 3.35 -23.92
C LEU A 166 -17.68 3.52 -24.11
N THR A 167 -18.31 2.45 -24.59
CA THR A 167 -19.72 2.39 -24.96
C THR A 167 -20.36 1.08 -24.52
N GLY A 168 -21.70 1.01 -24.53
CA GLY A 168 -22.45 -0.21 -24.25
C GLY A 168 -22.71 -0.44 -22.76
N GLN A 169 -23.16 -1.65 -22.46
CA GLN A 169 -23.57 -2.01 -21.11
C GLN A 169 -22.37 -2.30 -20.21
N VAL A 170 -22.36 -1.77 -18.98
CA VAL A 170 -21.34 -2.10 -17.97
C VAL A 170 -21.51 -3.55 -17.47
N PRO A 171 -20.40 -4.27 -17.19
CA PRO A 171 -20.44 -5.64 -16.71
C PRO A 171 -21.05 -5.74 -15.30
N GLN A 172 -21.71 -6.87 -15.04
CA GLN A 172 -22.15 -7.25 -13.70
C GLN A 172 -21.01 -8.00 -13.01
N PHE A 173 -20.48 -7.44 -11.93
CA PHE A 173 -19.44 -8.08 -11.14
C PHE A 173 -20.05 -9.00 -10.08
N SER A 174 -19.54 -10.22 -9.99
CA SER A 174 -20.04 -11.23 -9.03
C SER A 174 -19.67 -10.91 -7.58
N ASN A 175 -18.42 -10.45 -7.35
CA ASN A 175 -17.85 -10.26 -6.02
C ASN A 175 -17.36 -8.83 -5.74
N ALA A 176 -17.54 -7.90 -6.69
CA ALA A 176 -17.08 -6.52 -6.58
C ALA A 176 -18.23 -5.53 -6.74
N THR A 177 -18.29 -4.51 -5.88
CA THR A 177 -19.18 -3.37 -6.08
C THR A 177 -18.37 -2.22 -6.66
N VAL A 178 -18.54 -1.97 -7.96
CA VAL A 178 -17.87 -0.84 -8.63
C VAL A 178 -18.78 0.39 -8.58
N PRO A 179 -18.36 1.51 -7.98
CA PRO A 179 -19.19 2.70 -7.88
C PRO A 179 -19.33 3.42 -9.23
N PRO A 180 -20.38 4.26 -9.42
CA PRO A 180 -20.59 5.02 -10.66
C PRO A 180 -19.40 5.88 -11.07
N ASP A 181 -18.65 6.42 -10.11
CA ASP A 181 -17.49 7.30 -10.32
C ASP A 181 -16.40 6.63 -11.16
N ASN A 182 -16.30 5.30 -11.10
CA ASN A 182 -15.32 4.51 -11.84
C ASN A 182 -15.66 4.33 -13.34
N TYR A 183 -16.80 4.89 -13.80
CA TYR A 183 -17.24 4.83 -15.19
C TYR A 183 -17.47 6.22 -15.81
N VAL A 184 -17.30 7.30 -15.04
CA VAL A 184 -17.66 8.66 -15.48
C VAL A 184 -16.90 9.06 -16.74
N ASN A 185 -17.45 10.05 -17.45
CA ASN A 185 -16.86 10.59 -18.68
C ASN A 185 -16.66 9.57 -19.81
N ASN A 186 -17.45 8.49 -19.81
CA ASN A 186 -17.65 7.60 -20.96
C ASN A 186 -19.08 7.75 -21.47
N ALA A 187 -19.29 8.62 -22.46
CA ALA A 187 -20.63 9.04 -22.88
C ALA A 187 -21.54 7.89 -23.38
N GLY A 188 -20.96 6.77 -23.83
CA GLY A 188 -21.72 5.63 -24.34
C GLY A 188 -22.01 4.52 -23.33
N LEU A 189 -21.50 4.61 -22.09
CA LEU A 189 -21.73 3.57 -21.09
C LEU A 189 -23.12 3.67 -20.45
N CYS A 190 -23.73 2.53 -20.18
CA CYS A 190 -25.06 2.42 -19.58
C CYS A 190 -25.21 1.11 -18.80
N GLY A 191 -26.33 0.94 -18.07
CA GLY A 191 -26.61 -0.22 -17.22
C GLY A 191 -26.07 -0.06 -15.80
N LYS A 192 -26.69 -0.74 -14.82
CA LYS A 192 -26.38 -0.56 -13.39
C LYS A 192 -24.88 -0.76 -13.11
N PRO A 193 -24.20 0.18 -12.42
CA PRO A 193 -24.78 1.26 -11.59
C PRO A 193 -25.12 2.56 -12.33
N LEU A 194 -24.91 2.64 -13.65
CA LEU A 194 -25.26 3.78 -14.50
C LEU A 194 -26.74 3.74 -14.94
N PRO A 195 -27.24 4.82 -15.57
CA PRO A 195 -28.57 4.84 -16.16
C PRO A 195 -28.80 3.68 -17.15
N PRO A 196 -30.04 3.16 -17.29
CA PRO A 196 -30.34 2.05 -18.20
C PRO A 196 -29.99 2.33 -19.67
N CYS A 197 -29.69 1.27 -20.42
CA CYS A 197 -29.42 1.36 -21.86
C CYS A 197 -30.74 1.58 -22.64
N GLY A 198 -30.84 2.71 -23.36
CA GLY A 198 -32.06 3.17 -24.06
C GLY A 198 -33.03 3.87 -23.09
N VAL A 199 -33.47 5.11 -23.27
CA VAL A 199 -33.82 5.85 -24.50
C VAL A 199 -32.95 7.09 -24.67
N SER A 200 -32.65 7.42 -25.94
CA SER A 200 -32.04 8.68 -26.39
C SER A 200 -32.41 9.86 -25.49
N SER A 201 -31.43 10.41 -24.78
CA SER A 201 -31.59 11.73 -24.18
C SER A 201 -31.77 12.69 -25.35
N LYS A 202 -33.01 13.13 -25.59
CA LYS A 202 -33.25 14.32 -26.40
C LYS A 202 -32.31 15.38 -25.85
N LYS A 203 -31.35 15.83 -26.65
CA LYS A 203 -30.57 17.03 -26.35
C LYS A 203 -31.57 18.15 -26.12
N THR A 204 -31.87 18.47 -24.87
CA THR A 204 -32.51 19.73 -24.54
C THR A 204 -31.44 20.79 -24.69
N ASN A 205 -31.49 21.51 -25.81
CA ASN A 205 -30.83 22.79 -25.93
C ASN A 205 -31.42 23.71 -24.85
N ILE A 206 -30.77 23.83 -23.71
CA ILE A 206 -31.05 24.91 -22.77
C ILE A 206 -30.35 26.15 -23.33
N ALA A 207 -30.98 26.74 -24.33
CA ALA A 207 -30.79 28.13 -24.69
C ALA A 207 -31.69 28.97 -23.77
N VAL A 208 -31.06 29.83 -22.98
CA VAL A 208 -31.62 31.07 -22.40
C VAL A 208 -32.82 30.93 -21.46
N ILE A 209 -32.54 30.98 -20.14
CA ILE A 209 -33.36 31.81 -19.24
C ILE A 209 -32.41 32.81 -18.58
N VAL A 210 -32.18 33.92 -19.28
CA VAL A 210 -31.71 35.18 -18.72
C VAL A 210 -32.94 35.90 -18.21
N GLY A 211 -32.99 36.23 -16.92
CA GLY A 211 -33.96 37.20 -16.39
C GLY A 211 -34.42 36.93 -14.97
N ALA A 212 -33.92 37.75 -14.04
CA ALA A 212 -34.31 37.89 -12.63
C ALA A 212 -33.94 36.69 -11.74
N THR A 213 -32.90 36.78 -10.90
CA THR A 213 -32.99 37.50 -9.62
C THR A 213 -31.64 38.11 -9.18
N PHE A 214 -31.35 39.33 -9.64
CA PHE A 214 -30.31 40.20 -9.06
C PHE A 214 -30.89 41.02 -7.88
N ALA A 215 -31.45 40.36 -6.86
CA ALA A 215 -31.90 41.04 -5.65
C ALA A 215 -32.01 40.09 -4.44
N ALA A 216 -30.96 39.32 -4.14
CA ALA A 216 -30.86 38.61 -2.86
C ALA A 216 -29.41 38.42 -2.35
N SER A 217 -28.44 39.16 -2.88
CA SER A 217 -27.02 39.03 -2.53
C SER A 217 -26.45 40.19 -1.70
N ALA A 218 -27.29 41.09 -1.18
CA ALA A 218 -26.83 42.21 -0.34
C ALA A 218 -27.04 42.01 1.17
N VAL A 219 -27.91 41.09 1.60
CA VAL A 219 -28.20 40.89 3.05
C VAL A 219 -27.36 39.75 3.66
N GLY A 220 -26.94 38.77 2.86
CA GLY A 220 -26.14 37.63 3.34
C GLY A 220 -24.70 37.99 3.72
N ILE A 221 -24.10 38.97 3.05
CA ILE A 221 -22.70 39.35 3.25
C ILE A 221 -22.52 40.13 4.57
N GLY A 222 -23.49 40.97 4.94
CA GLY A 222 -23.47 41.71 6.22
C GLY A 222 -23.57 40.80 7.45
N ILE A 223 -24.37 39.73 7.36
CA ILE A 223 -24.50 38.72 8.43
C ILE A 223 -23.23 37.87 8.53
N TRP A 224 -22.62 37.53 7.40
CA TRP A 224 -21.34 36.80 7.38
C TRP A 224 -20.18 37.61 7.95
N ILE A 225 -20.08 38.90 7.63
CA ILE A 225 -19.05 39.80 8.18
C ILE A 225 -19.31 40.04 9.67
N GLY A 226 -20.56 40.26 10.09
CA GLY A 226 -20.93 40.42 11.50
C GLY A 226 -20.63 39.16 12.34
N MET A 227 -20.93 37.98 11.82
CA MET A 227 -20.65 36.69 12.48
C MET A 227 -19.15 36.38 12.52
N PHE A 228 -18.41 36.74 11.47
CA PHE A 228 -16.95 36.61 11.43
C PHE A 228 -16.25 37.53 12.45
N PHE A 229 -16.73 38.77 12.64
CA PHE A 229 -16.21 39.67 13.67
C PHE A 229 -16.67 39.30 15.08
N TYR A 230 -17.88 38.77 15.26
CA TYR A 230 -18.38 38.26 16.55
C TYR A 230 -17.57 37.04 17.03
N LEU A 231 -17.27 36.10 16.14
CA LEU A 231 -16.43 34.93 16.45
C LEU A 231 -14.96 35.32 16.69
N ARG A 232 -14.43 36.34 16.01
CA ARG A 232 -13.11 36.91 16.33
C ARG A 232 -13.05 37.63 17.68
N LYS A 233 -14.16 38.24 18.14
CA LYS A 233 -14.23 38.90 19.46
C LYS A 233 -14.43 37.89 20.60
N ALA A 234 -15.14 36.79 20.37
CA ALA A 234 -15.26 35.67 21.30
C ALA A 234 -13.94 34.89 21.47
N SER A 235 -13.07 34.89 20.46
CA SER A 235 -11.72 34.28 20.52
C SER A 235 -10.69 35.12 21.31
N ARG A 236 -11.03 36.31 21.80
CA ARG A 236 -10.12 37.16 22.60
C ARG A 236 -10.64 37.36 24.02
N LYS A 237 -10.78 36.28 24.79
CA LYS A 237 -10.71 36.31 26.27
C LYS A 237 -10.63 34.88 26.85
N LYS A 238 -9.45 34.25 26.77
CA LYS A 238 -8.96 33.27 27.77
C LYS A 238 -7.46 32.99 27.60
N LYS A 239 -6.63 33.94 28.00
CA LYS A 239 -5.45 33.66 28.83
C LYS A 239 -5.99 33.76 30.27
N GLU A 240 -5.74 32.86 31.21
CA GLU A 240 -4.45 32.31 31.58
C GLU A 240 -4.67 31.03 32.42
N GLY A 241 -3.75 30.08 32.30
CA GLY A 241 -3.76 28.82 33.04
C GLY A 241 -2.54 28.00 32.66
N ARG A 242 -1.35 28.59 32.87
CA ARG A 242 -0.07 27.90 32.73
C ARG A 242 -0.01 26.83 33.84
N ARG A 243 -0.24 25.58 33.49
CA ARG A 243 0.27 24.44 34.26
C ARG A 243 1.32 23.75 33.39
N SER A 244 2.51 23.64 33.95
CA SER A 244 3.66 22.92 33.39
C SER A 244 3.22 21.52 32.93
N PHE A 245 3.43 21.23 31.64
CA PHE A 245 3.14 19.93 31.03
C PHE A 245 4.24 18.89 31.33
N GLY A 246 5.41 19.32 31.85
CA GLY A 246 6.51 18.44 32.24
C GLY A 246 6.31 17.64 33.53
N GLN A 247 5.18 17.80 34.25
CA GLN A 247 4.95 17.12 35.54
C GLN A 247 3.77 16.14 35.53
N GLN A 248 3.10 15.97 34.39
CA GLN A 248 1.91 15.12 34.27
C GLN A 248 2.11 13.92 33.31
N MET A 249 3.34 13.44 33.17
CA MET A 249 3.64 12.17 32.48
C MET A 249 4.16 11.06 33.41
N GLY A 250 4.18 11.32 34.73
CA GLY A 250 4.61 10.35 35.74
C GLY A 250 3.51 9.42 36.28
N ASN A 251 2.25 9.89 36.40
CA ASN A 251 1.25 9.18 37.21
C ASN A 251 -0.15 9.16 36.57
N LYS A 252 -0.36 8.26 35.59
CA LYS A 252 -1.62 7.56 35.26
C LYS A 252 -1.54 6.98 33.84
N TRP A 253 -0.99 5.78 33.72
CA TRP A 253 -1.07 5.00 32.47
C TRP A 253 -2.29 4.07 32.46
N ALA A 254 -3.40 4.51 33.06
CA ALA A 254 -4.61 3.69 33.22
C ALA A 254 -5.62 3.84 32.07
N LYS A 255 -5.50 4.85 31.20
CA LYS A 255 -6.39 5.03 30.04
C LYS A 255 -5.63 5.74 28.91
N ILE A 256 -5.43 5.05 27.79
CA ILE A 256 -4.71 5.54 26.61
C ILE A 256 -5.58 6.57 25.86
N SER A 257 -4.98 7.64 25.34
CA SER A 257 -5.68 8.77 24.72
C SER A 257 -5.11 9.15 23.36
N GLU A 258 -5.97 9.67 22.49
CA GLU A 258 -5.58 10.35 21.25
C GLU A 258 -4.67 11.55 21.57
N ILE A 259 -3.52 11.64 20.89
CA ILE A 259 -2.50 12.67 21.12
C ILE A 259 -2.60 13.70 19.97
N LYS A 260 -2.50 14.99 20.30
CA LYS A 260 -2.53 16.05 19.28
C LYS A 260 -1.25 16.05 18.46
N LEU A 261 -1.39 16.27 17.15
CA LEU A 261 -0.25 16.37 16.23
C LEU A 261 0.75 17.45 16.67
N SER A 262 0.26 18.60 17.15
CA SER A 262 1.10 19.69 17.64
C SER A 262 2.05 19.29 18.77
N ASP A 263 1.64 18.34 19.61
CA ASP A 263 2.45 17.89 20.73
C ASP A 263 3.52 16.90 20.24
N LEU A 264 3.17 16.06 19.26
CA LEU A 264 4.12 15.17 18.58
C LEU A 264 5.15 15.92 17.74
N MET A 265 4.76 16.99 17.05
CA MET A 265 5.69 17.85 16.30
C MET A 265 6.74 18.48 17.23
N LYS A 266 6.36 18.93 18.44
CA LYS A 266 7.32 19.50 19.40
C LYS A 266 8.37 18.47 19.85
N VAL A 267 7.94 17.26 20.22
CA VAL A 267 8.83 16.24 20.79
C VAL A 267 9.68 15.50 19.74
N THR A 268 9.29 15.58 18.47
CA THR A 268 10.04 15.03 17.32
C THR A 268 10.90 16.07 16.60
N ASN A 269 10.92 17.32 17.08
CA ASN A 269 11.53 18.46 16.39
C ASN A 269 11.03 18.59 14.94
N ASP A 270 9.71 18.69 14.80
CA ASP A 270 8.98 18.79 13.54
C ASP A 270 9.28 17.66 12.56
N PHE A 271 9.34 16.42 13.06
CA PHE A 271 9.70 15.23 12.26
C PHE A 271 11.01 15.41 11.48
N SER A 272 11.99 16.08 12.08
CA SER A 272 13.30 16.32 11.46
C SER A 272 13.97 15.01 11.01
N LYS A 273 14.63 15.06 9.84
CA LYS A 273 15.39 13.92 9.29
C LYS A 273 16.45 13.38 10.26
N GLY A 274 17.01 14.23 11.13
CA GLY A 274 17.98 13.83 12.15
C GLY A 274 17.42 12.96 13.28
N ASN A 275 16.09 12.87 13.39
CA ASN A 275 15.41 12.03 14.38
C ASN A 275 14.86 10.74 13.77
N ILE A 276 15.09 10.48 12.48
CA ILE A 276 14.70 9.21 11.85
C ILE A 276 15.59 8.10 12.43
N ILE A 277 14.94 7.08 12.98
CA ILE A 277 15.61 5.89 13.49
C ILE A 277 15.52 4.70 12.53
N GLY A 278 14.54 4.73 11.63
CA GLY A 278 14.45 3.78 10.54
C GLY A 278 13.30 4.04 9.58
N LEU A 279 13.43 3.42 8.41
CA LEU A 279 12.54 3.55 7.26
C LEU A 279 12.04 2.16 6.91
N GLY A 280 10.75 1.92 7.11
CA GLY A 280 10.12 0.64 6.77
C GLY A 280 9.00 0.80 5.75
N ARG A 281 8.60 -0.33 5.15
CA ARG A 281 7.50 -0.40 4.16
C ARG A 281 6.18 0.21 4.63
N THR A 282 5.93 0.17 5.94
CA THR A 282 4.70 0.67 6.56
C THR A 282 4.82 2.12 7.06
N GLY A 283 5.97 2.76 6.89
CA GLY A 283 6.20 4.16 7.25
C GLY A 283 7.53 4.43 7.95
N THR A 284 7.76 5.70 8.28
CA THR A 284 9.00 6.20 8.90
C THR A 284 8.88 6.21 10.42
N MET A 285 9.94 5.83 11.12
CA MET A 285 10.01 5.91 12.58
C MET A 285 10.91 7.04 13.04
N TYR A 286 10.37 7.85 13.95
CA TYR A 286 11.04 9.00 14.53
C TYR A 286 11.27 8.76 16.03
N LYS A 287 12.47 9.09 16.49
CA LYS A 287 12.75 9.23 17.92
C LYS A 287 12.17 10.55 18.41
N ALA A 288 11.43 10.47 19.51
CA ALA A 288 10.93 11.63 20.24
C ALA A 288 11.50 11.64 21.65
N VAL A 289 11.79 12.82 22.18
CA VAL A 289 12.28 13.00 23.54
C VAL A 289 11.37 13.98 24.26
N LEU A 290 10.80 13.56 25.38
CA LEU A 290 9.95 14.38 26.23
C LEU A 290 10.79 15.33 27.10
N GLU A 291 10.15 16.36 27.65
CA GLU A 291 10.78 17.35 28.55
C GLU A 291 11.40 16.70 29.79
N ASP A 292 10.89 15.54 30.22
CA ASP A 292 11.40 14.75 31.34
C ASP A 292 12.55 13.78 30.97
N GLY A 293 13.00 13.80 29.71
CA GLY A 293 14.04 12.92 29.17
C GLY A 293 13.53 11.56 28.69
N THR A 294 12.24 11.26 28.82
CA THR A 294 11.66 10.00 28.36
C THR A 294 11.72 9.90 26.83
N CYS A 295 12.35 8.83 26.34
CA CYS A 295 12.44 8.55 24.90
C CYS A 295 11.22 7.75 24.42
N LEU A 296 10.59 8.23 23.35
CA LEU A 296 9.45 7.62 22.67
C LEU A 296 9.78 7.34 21.19
N ILE A 297 9.04 6.42 20.59
CA ILE A 297 9.03 6.22 19.14
C ILE A 297 7.70 6.70 18.59
N VAL A 298 7.76 7.51 17.53
CA VAL A 298 6.61 7.92 16.75
C VAL A 298 6.73 7.27 15.37
N LYS A 299 5.85 6.31 15.07
CA LYS A 299 5.77 5.70 13.75
C LYS A 299 4.75 6.46 12.91
N ARG A 300 5.20 7.07 11.81
CA ARG A 300 4.38 7.79 10.83
C ARG A 300 4.03 6.84 9.70
N LEU A 301 2.77 6.42 9.64
CA LEU A 301 2.32 5.42 8.69
C LEU A 301 2.13 6.02 7.29
N GLN A 302 2.51 5.27 6.26
CA GLN A 302 2.37 5.68 4.85
C GLN A 302 1.52 4.66 4.07
N GLY A 303 0.82 5.11 3.03
CA GLY A 303 0.08 4.23 2.10
C GLY A 303 -1.22 3.62 2.66
N ILE A 304 -1.74 4.12 3.78
CA ILE A 304 -2.91 3.54 4.45
C ILE A 304 -4.24 4.14 3.92
N ARG A 305 -5.05 3.32 3.24
CA ARG A 305 -6.39 3.68 2.70
C ARG A 305 -7.56 3.44 3.69
N TYR A 306 -7.37 3.57 5.01
CA TYR A 306 -8.48 3.48 5.97
C TYR A 306 -9.21 4.82 6.09
N SER A 307 -10.50 4.79 6.42
CA SER A 307 -11.21 5.98 6.93
C SER A 307 -10.71 6.35 8.34
N ASN A 308 -10.85 7.62 8.73
CA ASN A 308 -10.45 8.06 10.07
C ASN A 308 -11.23 7.37 11.20
N SER A 309 -12.49 7.04 10.97
CA SER A 309 -13.33 6.30 11.92
C SER A 309 -12.89 4.85 12.11
N GLU A 310 -12.55 4.14 11.02
CA GLU A 310 -12.09 2.75 11.09
C GLU A 310 -10.75 2.66 11.82
N PHE A 311 -9.81 3.54 11.48
CA PHE A 311 -8.51 3.57 12.13
C PHE A 311 -8.64 3.88 13.63
N SER A 312 -9.41 4.89 14.01
CA SER A 312 -9.61 5.24 15.42
C SER A 312 -10.31 4.12 16.20
N SER A 313 -11.29 3.43 15.59
CA SER A 313 -11.94 2.27 16.21
C SER A 313 -10.96 1.10 16.43
N GLN A 314 -10.14 0.77 15.43
CA GLN A 314 -9.12 -0.28 15.54
C GLN A 314 -8.03 0.07 16.56
N MET A 315 -7.59 1.33 16.60
CA MET A 315 -6.59 1.78 17.58
C MET A 315 -7.16 1.79 19.00
N ALA A 316 -8.45 2.08 19.18
CA ALA A 316 -9.12 1.94 20.46
C ALA A 316 -9.18 0.47 20.92
N THR A 317 -9.37 -0.48 20.00
CA THR A 317 -9.28 -1.91 20.31
C THR A 317 -7.86 -2.30 20.71
N LEU A 318 -6.83 -1.89 19.96
CA LEU A 318 -5.42 -2.15 20.30
C LEU A 318 -4.98 -1.54 21.62
N ALA A 319 -5.50 -0.36 21.95
CA ALA A 319 -5.23 0.29 23.23
C ALA A 319 -5.69 -0.57 24.42
N ASN A 320 -6.70 -1.42 24.23
CA ASN A 320 -7.22 -2.29 25.28
C ASN A 320 -6.51 -3.64 25.38
N VAL A 321 -5.70 -4.03 24.40
CA VAL A 321 -4.96 -5.30 24.42
C VAL A 321 -3.75 -5.19 25.34
N LYS A 322 -3.83 -5.82 26.51
CA LYS A 322 -2.73 -5.95 27.46
C LYS A 322 -2.22 -7.38 27.48
N HIS A 323 -1.08 -7.62 26.83
CA HIS A 323 -0.42 -8.92 26.83
C HIS A 323 1.08 -8.77 27.14
N ASN A 324 1.66 -9.74 27.85
CA ASN A 324 3.06 -9.74 28.25
C ASN A 324 4.03 -9.80 27.05
N ASN A 325 3.54 -10.26 25.90
CA ASN A 325 4.27 -10.37 24.65
C ASN A 325 3.72 -9.43 23.56
N LEU A 326 3.26 -8.22 23.87
CA LEU A 326 2.86 -7.22 22.84
C LEU A 326 3.31 -5.85 23.29
N VAL A 327 4.14 -5.09 22.56
CA VAL A 327 4.48 -3.71 22.97
C VAL A 327 3.17 -2.94 23.24
N PRO A 328 3.02 -2.21 24.35
CA PRO A 328 1.77 -1.51 24.64
C PRO A 328 1.71 -0.25 23.76
N LEU A 329 0.52 0.07 23.24
CA LEU A 329 0.33 1.31 22.47
C LEU A 329 0.19 2.43 23.48
N LEU A 330 1.10 3.41 23.45
CA LEU A 330 1.08 4.51 24.41
C LEU A 330 0.08 5.60 24.01
N GLY A 331 -0.11 5.76 22.70
CA GLY A 331 -1.11 6.66 22.11
C GLY A 331 -1.07 6.60 20.60
N PHE A 332 -2.00 7.30 19.97
CA PHE A 332 -2.07 7.43 18.52
C PHE A 332 -2.52 8.85 18.15
N CYS A 333 -2.23 9.27 16.92
CA CYS A 333 -2.70 10.53 16.35
C CYS A 333 -3.33 10.25 15.00
N THR A 334 -4.52 10.80 14.79
CA THR A 334 -5.24 10.72 13.51
C THR A 334 -5.60 12.14 13.06
N THR A 335 -5.10 12.55 11.91
CA THR A 335 -5.56 13.77 11.23
C THR A 335 -6.04 13.43 9.81
N LYS A 336 -6.34 14.43 8.97
CA LYS A 336 -6.70 14.18 7.57
C LYS A 336 -5.53 13.58 6.76
N GLU A 337 -4.30 13.92 7.12
CA GLU A 337 -3.09 13.57 6.36
C GLU A 337 -2.14 12.67 7.15
N GLU A 338 -2.25 12.66 8.48
CA GLU A 338 -1.32 11.95 9.36
C GLU A 338 -1.97 10.82 10.13
N ARG A 339 -1.30 9.67 10.15
CA ARG A 339 -1.60 8.54 11.04
C ARG A 339 -0.34 8.17 11.79
N LEU A 340 -0.31 8.45 13.09
CA LEU A 340 0.87 8.24 13.93
C LEU A 340 0.58 7.26 15.07
N LEU A 341 1.55 6.39 15.35
CA LEU A 341 1.51 5.48 16.48
C LEU A 341 2.66 5.81 17.44
N VAL A 342 2.37 5.82 18.74
CA VAL A 342 3.34 6.20 19.77
C VAL A 342 3.66 5.00 20.66
N TYR A 343 4.95 4.71 20.78
CA TYR A 343 5.51 3.63 21.58
C TYR A 343 6.63 4.13 22.48
N ARG A 344 7.04 3.28 23.43
CA ARG A 344 8.27 3.52 24.21
C ARG A 344 9.48 3.24 23.33
N HIS A 345 10.54 4.05 23.47
CA HIS A 345 11.82 3.76 22.84
C HIS A 345 12.42 2.46 23.38
N MET A 346 12.87 1.62 22.45
CA MET A 346 13.47 0.32 22.69
C MET A 346 14.95 0.43 22.30
N SER A 347 15.85 0.28 23.28
CA SER A 347 17.25 0.72 23.16
C SER A 347 18.20 -0.23 22.43
N ASN A 348 17.78 -1.47 22.18
CA ASN A 348 18.71 -2.55 21.82
C ASN A 348 18.81 -2.81 20.31
N GLY A 349 18.33 -1.90 19.45
CA GLY A 349 18.37 -2.05 17.98
C GLY A 349 17.32 -3.04 17.45
N SER A 350 17.30 -3.34 16.16
CA SER A 350 16.27 -4.24 15.64
C SER A 350 16.62 -5.73 15.92
N LEU A 351 15.63 -6.61 15.93
CA LEU A 351 15.86 -8.06 15.95
C LEU A 351 16.66 -8.51 14.70
N HIS A 352 16.44 -7.91 13.53
CA HIS A 352 17.15 -8.19 12.28
C HIS A 352 18.62 -7.87 12.45
N ASP A 353 18.96 -6.70 13.00
CA ASP A 353 20.35 -6.32 13.24
C ASP A 353 21.08 -7.34 14.14
N LYS A 354 20.35 -7.96 15.09
CA LYS A 354 20.87 -8.98 16.00
C LYS A 354 20.87 -10.39 15.42
N LEU A 355 19.99 -10.69 14.49
CA LEU A 355 19.96 -11.97 13.77
C LEU A 355 20.97 -11.99 12.61
N HIS A 356 21.24 -10.84 12.00
CA HIS A 356 22.03 -10.68 10.79
C HIS A 356 23.35 -9.91 10.99
N LEU A 357 23.87 -9.91 12.23
CA LEU A 357 25.22 -9.47 12.64
C LEU A 357 25.85 -8.37 11.74
N LYS A 358 25.55 -7.10 12.02
CA LYS A 358 26.43 -6.00 11.59
C LYS A 358 27.56 -5.86 12.61
N ASP A 359 28.75 -6.30 12.20
CA ASP A 359 30.06 -6.14 12.85
C ASP A 359 30.18 -6.52 14.34
N GLY A 360 30.90 -7.63 14.60
CA GLY A 360 31.63 -7.86 15.86
C GLY A 360 30.83 -8.30 17.10
N ASN A 361 29.50 -8.46 17.02
CA ASN A 361 28.70 -8.97 18.14
C ASN A 361 28.59 -10.50 18.14
N GLU A 362 28.50 -11.11 19.32
CA GLU A 362 28.27 -12.55 19.44
C GLU A 362 26.88 -12.94 18.90
N PRO A 363 26.79 -14.04 18.12
CA PRO A 363 25.54 -14.53 17.59
C PRO A 363 24.56 -14.87 18.72
N MET A 364 23.29 -14.50 18.54
CA MET A 364 22.26 -14.72 19.53
C MET A 364 22.06 -16.21 19.85
N ASP A 365 22.12 -16.57 21.13
CA ASP A 365 21.94 -17.94 21.63
C ASP A 365 20.60 -18.56 21.20
N TRP A 366 20.60 -19.86 20.90
CA TRP A 366 19.44 -20.60 20.44
C TRP A 366 18.29 -20.58 21.45
N LEU A 367 18.61 -20.72 22.75
CA LEU A 367 17.59 -20.66 23.79
C LEU A 367 16.90 -19.29 23.81
N LEU A 368 17.63 -18.23 23.46
CA LEU A 368 17.09 -16.88 23.34
C LEU A 368 16.18 -16.74 22.11
N ARG A 369 16.58 -17.27 20.96
CA ARG A 369 15.76 -17.34 19.72
C ARG A 369 14.45 -18.10 19.93
N LEU A 370 14.51 -19.26 20.58
CA LEU A 370 13.32 -20.07 20.87
C LEU A 370 12.36 -19.33 21.82
N LYS A 371 12.89 -18.63 22.84
CA LYS A 371 12.09 -17.80 23.74
C LYS A 371 11.43 -16.62 23.00
N ILE A 372 12.10 -16.03 22.01
CA ILE A 372 11.52 -15.00 21.12
C ILE A 372 10.33 -15.61 20.40
N ALA A 373 10.54 -16.70 19.66
CA ALA A 373 9.51 -17.35 18.85
C ALA A 373 8.25 -17.74 19.66
N ILE A 374 8.43 -18.35 20.83
CA ILE A 374 7.33 -18.70 21.75
C ILE A 374 6.61 -17.44 22.24
N GLY A 375 7.36 -16.38 22.55
CA GLY A 375 6.79 -15.10 22.94
C GLY A 375 5.91 -14.50 21.85
N THR A 376 6.38 -14.55 20.61
CA THR A 376 5.64 -14.07 19.43
C THR A 376 4.33 -14.81 19.23
N ALA A 377 4.38 -16.14 19.25
CA ALA A 377 3.20 -16.98 19.06
C ALA A 377 2.12 -16.68 20.11
N LYS A 378 2.52 -16.49 21.38
CA LYS A 378 1.61 -16.09 22.45
C LYS A 378 1.01 -14.69 22.24
N GLY A 379 1.81 -13.74 21.75
CA GLY A 379 1.34 -12.41 21.40
C GLY A 379 0.30 -12.41 20.27
N LEU A 380 0.54 -13.21 19.23
CA LEU A 380 -0.33 -13.34 18.07
C LEU A 380 -1.68 -13.99 18.42
N ALA A 381 -1.65 -15.07 19.20
CA ALA A 381 -2.86 -15.74 19.67
C ALA A 381 -3.78 -14.82 20.50
N CYS A 382 -3.22 -13.80 21.17
CA CYS A 382 -4.00 -12.82 21.93
C CYS A 382 -4.77 -11.84 21.03
N VAL A 383 -4.36 -11.66 19.78
CA VAL A 383 -4.95 -10.69 18.84
C VAL A 383 -5.94 -11.37 17.89
N LEU A 384 -5.69 -12.64 17.55
CA LEU A 384 -6.53 -13.48 16.71
C LEU A 384 -7.61 -14.21 17.53
N THR A 385 -8.53 -13.49 18.18
CA THR A 385 -9.56 -14.13 19.03
C THR A 385 -10.72 -14.78 18.26
N ASP A 386 -10.71 -14.74 16.92
CA ASP A 386 -11.58 -15.57 16.08
C ASP A 386 -10.72 -16.35 15.08
N PRO A 387 -10.99 -17.66 14.85
CA PRO A 387 -10.35 -18.41 13.79
C PRO A 387 -10.80 -17.85 12.45
N LYS A 388 -10.03 -16.88 11.93
CA LYS A 388 -10.14 -16.38 10.56
C LYS A 388 -9.21 -17.19 9.68
N GLU A 389 -9.70 -17.63 8.51
CA GLU A 389 -8.92 -18.36 7.51
C GLU A 389 -7.69 -17.59 7.00
N ARG A 390 -7.55 -16.29 7.31
CA ARG A 390 -6.38 -15.47 6.98
C ARG A 390 -6.16 -14.35 8.02
N PRO A 391 -4.94 -14.19 8.57
CA PRO A 391 -4.60 -13.03 9.40
C PRO A 391 -4.55 -11.76 8.54
N THR A 392 -5.07 -10.67 9.07
CA THR A 392 -5.03 -9.34 8.45
C THR A 392 -3.63 -8.73 8.61
N MET A 393 -3.28 -7.71 7.80
CA MET A 393 -2.03 -6.94 7.98
C MET A 393 -1.88 -6.35 9.41
N PHE A 394 -3.01 -6.16 10.10
CA PHE A 394 -3.05 -5.76 11.50
C PHE A 394 -2.57 -6.88 12.44
N ASP A 395 -2.92 -8.13 12.17
CA ASP A 395 -2.48 -9.29 12.94
C ASP A 395 -0.98 -9.56 12.71
N VAL A 396 -0.52 -9.38 11.48
CA VAL A 396 0.90 -9.46 11.10
C VAL A 396 1.71 -8.34 11.76
N TYR A 397 1.19 -7.12 11.80
CA TYR A 397 1.88 -6.02 12.49
C TYR A 397 1.97 -6.24 14.00
N GLN A 398 0.95 -6.86 14.60
CA GLN A 398 0.94 -7.22 16.02
C GLN A 398 1.89 -8.39 16.34
N PHE A 399 2.09 -9.32 15.40
CA PHE A 399 3.10 -10.38 15.46
C PHE A 399 4.52 -9.81 15.56
N LEU A 400 4.92 -8.94 14.65
CA LEU A 400 6.26 -8.32 14.65
C LEU A 400 6.50 -7.46 15.90
N ARG A 401 5.43 -6.85 16.41
CA ARG A 401 5.42 -6.06 17.65
C ARG A 401 5.49 -6.90 18.93
N ALA A 402 5.09 -8.17 18.89
CA ALA A 402 5.20 -9.07 20.03
C ALA A 402 6.66 -9.38 20.41
N ILE A 403 7.53 -9.37 19.41
CA ILE A 403 8.95 -9.72 19.48
C ILE A 403 9.78 -8.61 20.10
N GLY A 404 9.58 -7.38 19.64
CA GLY A 404 10.43 -6.25 20.06
C GLY A 404 10.36 -5.97 21.56
N ARG A 405 9.19 -6.17 22.19
CA ARG A 405 8.94 -5.77 23.59
C ARG A 405 9.85 -6.46 24.61
N ARG A 406 10.11 -7.77 24.46
CA ARG A 406 10.74 -8.56 25.53
C ARG A 406 12.27 -8.47 25.53
N TYR A 407 12.83 -7.94 24.45
CA TYR A 407 14.28 -7.82 24.25
C TYR A 407 14.72 -6.38 24.00
N ASN A 408 13.78 -5.44 24.14
CA ASN A 408 13.98 -4.01 23.96
C ASN A 408 14.44 -3.64 22.54
N PHE A 409 13.88 -4.30 21.52
CA PHE A 409 14.19 -4.06 20.10
C PHE A 409 13.09 -3.26 19.37
N PRO A 410 13.37 -2.15 18.63
CA PRO A 410 12.49 -1.58 17.61
C PRO A 410 11.92 -2.63 16.64
N THR A 411 10.66 -2.42 16.22
CA THR A 411 9.94 -3.23 15.23
C THR A 411 10.34 -2.83 13.81
N GLU A 412 11.61 -3.00 13.46
CA GLU A 412 12.09 -2.74 12.09
C GLU A 412 12.12 -3.98 11.21
N ASP A 413 11.76 -5.15 11.74
CA ASP A 413 12.13 -6.41 11.10
C ASP A 413 10.94 -7.32 10.87
N ASP A 414 10.73 -7.63 9.60
CA ASP A 414 10.03 -8.82 9.16
C ASP A 414 10.93 -10.04 9.49
N ILE A 415 10.36 -11.06 10.15
CA ILE A 415 11.11 -12.23 10.64
C ILE A 415 11.29 -13.24 9.51
N PHE A 416 12.50 -13.77 9.36
CA PHE A 416 12.77 -14.97 8.57
C PHE A 416 13.43 -16.08 9.44
N LEU A 417 13.10 -17.36 9.19
CA LEU A 417 13.82 -18.55 9.72
C LEU A 417 14.09 -19.57 8.58
N PRO A 418 15.27 -20.26 8.58
CA PRO A 418 15.72 -21.18 7.51
C PRO A 418 15.23 -22.62 7.72
N PRO A 419 15.30 -23.53 6.72
CA PRO A 419 14.78 -24.89 6.83
C PRO A 419 15.88 -25.94 7.01
N ASP A 420 15.44 -27.09 7.52
CA ASP A 420 16.25 -28.15 8.11
C ASP A 420 16.83 -29.16 7.10
N HIS A 421 17.02 -28.76 5.84
CA HIS A 421 17.62 -29.60 4.80
C HIS A 421 18.74 -28.89 4.06
N GLY A 422 19.86 -28.64 4.76
CA GLY A 422 21.21 -28.60 4.18
C GLY A 422 21.55 -27.57 3.09
N ASP A 423 20.61 -26.74 2.64
CA ASP A 423 20.79 -25.66 1.66
C ASP A 423 20.22 -24.37 2.24
N ALA A 424 21.06 -23.34 2.35
CA ALA A 424 20.83 -22.16 3.19
C ALA A 424 19.88 -21.10 2.59
N ASP A 425 19.12 -21.43 1.54
CA ASP A 425 18.32 -20.49 0.72
C ASP A 425 16.79 -20.75 0.75
N GLN A 426 16.25 -21.29 1.84
CA GLN A 426 14.79 -21.32 2.03
C GLN A 426 14.37 -20.67 3.35
N LEU A 427 14.32 -19.35 3.40
CA LEU A 427 13.60 -18.67 4.47
C LEU A 427 12.09 -18.73 4.18
N VAL A 428 11.33 -19.62 4.85
CA VAL A 428 9.87 -19.77 4.68
C VAL A 428 9.13 -18.86 5.66
N GLU A 429 8.24 -18.01 5.16
CA GLU A 429 7.26 -17.28 5.96
C GLU A 429 6.09 -18.24 6.33
N LEU A 430 5.87 -18.52 7.62
CA LEU A 430 4.59 -18.99 8.16
C LEU A 430 3.60 -17.81 7.98
N ILE A 431 2.55 -17.78 7.16
CA ILE A 431 1.58 -18.76 6.63
C ILE A 431 0.99 -18.06 5.39
N VAL A 432 0.99 -18.61 4.16
CA VAL A 432 0.30 -19.82 3.69
C VAL A 432 1.20 -20.55 2.68
N SER A 433 1.78 -21.68 3.09
CA SER A 433 2.14 -22.73 2.14
C SER A 433 0.85 -23.38 1.60
N GLN A 434 0.79 -23.60 0.29
CA GLN A 434 -0.20 -24.49 -0.30
C GLN A 434 0.25 -25.92 -0.03
N ASP A 435 -0.56 -26.71 0.68
CA ASP A 435 -0.32 -28.14 0.77
C ASP A 435 -0.98 -28.85 -0.44
N PRO A 436 -0.23 -29.65 -1.21
CA PRO A 436 -0.75 -30.49 -2.29
C PRO A 436 -1.31 -31.82 -1.73
N TRP A 437 -2.43 -31.79 -1.02
CA TRP A 437 -3.12 -33.03 -0.59
C TRP A 437 -4.64 -32.94 -0.69
N ARG A 438 -5.16 -32.82 -1.91
CA ARG A 438 -6.53 -33.23 -2.28
C ARG A 438 -6.53 -34.06 -3.57
N SER A 439 -5.79 -35.16 -3.55
CA SER A 439 -6.02 -36.30 -4.46
C SER A 439 -5.72 -37.61 -3.73
N MET A 440 -6.43 -37.87 -2.63
CA MET A 440 -6.54 -39.22 -2.03
C MET A 440 -7.66 -39.26 -0.98
N LYS A 441 -8.89 -38.96 -1.39
CA LYS A 441 -10.11 -39.46 -0.71
C LYS A 441 -11.16 -39.75 -1.78
N GLY A 442 -10.96 -40.90 -2.41
CA GLY A 442 -11.87 -41.50 -3.38
C GLY A 442 -11.51 -42.98 -3.53
N SER A 443 -11.59 -43.73 -2.41
CA SER A 443 -11.68 -45.19 -2.34
C SER A 443 -11.48 -45.64 -0.89
N MET A 444 -12.56 -45.67 -0.11
CA MET A 444 -12.84 -46.79 0.80
C MET A 444 -14.25 -46.60 1.38
N TYR A 445 -15.08 -47.59 1.05
CA TYR A 445 -16.50 -47.82 1.36
C TYR A 445 -17.52 -47.07 0.51
#